data_AF-A0AA96XDC0-F1
#
_entry.id   AF-A0AA96XDC0-F1
#
_cell.length_a   1.000
_cell.length_b   1.000
_cell.length_c   1.000
_cell.angle_alpha   90.00
_cell.angle_beta   90.00
_cell.angle_gamma   90.00
#
_symmetry.space_group_name_H-M   'P 1'
#
loop_
_entity.id
_entity.type
_entity.pdbx_description
1 polymer ?
#
loop_
_entity_poly.entity_id
_entity_poly.type
_entity_poly.pdbx_seq_one_letter_code
_entity_poly.pdbx_strand_id
1 'polypeptide(L)'
;MREKLKALAELQNVDLEVASLRKAADVHPRQIAELERELGVARSAIEAERARVSDMEKQKAQLEQNITDEKDKVKKWETRLSEQRSTREYSALAREIDIAKKANLTMAEELTELTKQLGGAREAIKSKEADYATKQQGLSGRMTELRGKLGEAESQVKGLEGRRAEVASSVDATLLRRYEVVRKKKLPAMVGVVAGTCQGCNMNVPPQLYNQLRTGLGTDICPSCNRIIYAVEALQETPAASK
;
A
#
# COMPACT_ATOMS: atom_id res chain seq x y z
N MET A 1 -23.08 21.06 -38.29
CA MET A 1 -22.89 19.79 -37.56
C MET A 1 -21.41 19.41 -37.40
N ARG A 2 -20.58 19.58 -38.44
CA ARG A 2 -19.11 19.40 -38.38
C ARG A 2 -18.43 20.15 -37.22
N GLU A 3 -18.70 21.45 -37.04
CA GLU A 3 -18.13 22.23 -35.93
C GLU A 3 -18.58 21.72 -34.55
N LYS A 4 -19.85 21.26 -34.42
CA LYS A 4 -20.35 20.64 -33.19
C LYS A 4 -19.64 19.31 -32.87
N LEU A 5 -19.33 18.52 -33.89
CA LEU A 5 -18.56 17.27 -33.77
C LEU A 5 -17.11 17.54 -33.40
N LYS A 6 -16.48 18.56 -33.99
CA LYS A 6 -15.11 18.99 -33.65
C LYS A 6 -15.00 19.42 -32.19
N ALA A 7 -15.91 20.28 -31.72
CA ALA A 7 -15.95 20.72 -30.33
C ALA A 7 -16.12 19.54 -29.36
N LEU A 8 -16.97 18.58 -29.70
CA LEU A 8 -17.15 17.39 -28.88
C LEU A 8 -15.95 16.42 -28.94
N ALA A 9 -15.27 16.32 -30.08
CA ALA A 9 -14.02 15.57 -30.20
C ALA A 9 -12.90 16.18 -29.35
N GLU A 10 -12.80 17.52 -29.32
CA GLU A 10 -11.87 18.21 -28.43
C GLU A 10 -12.19 17.95 -26.95
N LEU A 11 -13.47 18.03 -26.57
CA LEU A 11 -13.91 17.68 -25.21
C LEU A 11 -13.51 16.24 -24.84
N GLN A 12 -13.68 15.31 -25.77
CA GLN A 12 -13.28 13.92 -25.57
C GLN A 12 -11.76 13.75 -25.42
N ASN A 13 -10.96 14.51 -26.16
CA ASN A 13 -9.51 14.45 -26.03
C ASN A 13 -9.08 14.91 -24.62
N VAL A 14 -9.64 16.00 -24.12
CA VAL A 14 -9.40 16.45 -22.74
C VAL A 14 -9.82 15.38 -21.73
N ASP A 15 -10.97 14.74 -21.95
CA ASP A 15 -11.43 13.64 -21.09
C ASP A 15 -10.50 12.41 -21.12
N LEU A 16 -9.95 12.07 -22.29
CA LEU A 16 -8.99 10.98 -22.45
C LEU A 16 -7.66 11.30 -21.76
N GLU A 17 -7.19 12.54 -21.85
CA GLU A 17 -5.99 13.02 -21.15
C GLU A 17 -6.18 12.92 -19.64
N VAL A 18 -7.31 13.41 -19.10
CA VAL A 18 -7.64 13.29 -17.67
C VAL A 18 -7.69 11.82 -17.23
N ALA A 19 -8.35 10.96 -18.01
CA ALA A 19 -8.46 9.54 -17.68
C ALA A 19 -7.09 8.84 -17.70
N SER A 20 -6.25 9.16 -18.69
CA SER A 20 -4.89 8.63 -18.80
C SER A 20 -4.02 9.05 -17.60
N LEU A 21 -4.05 10.34 -17.25
CA LEU A 21 -3.28 10.89 -16.14
C LEU A 21 -3.73 10.29 -14.78
N ARG A 22 -5.04 10.19 -14.54
CA ARG A 22 -5.58 9.52 -13.35
C ARG A 22 -5.17 8.06 -13.27
N LYS A 23 -5.21 7.35 -14.40
CA LYS A 23 -4.80 5.95 -14.46
C LYS A 23 -3.31 5.77 -14.18
N ALA A 24 -2.46 6.67 -14.68
CA ALA A 24 -1.04 6.67 -14.38
C ALA A 24 -0.79 6.94 -12.89
N ALA A 25 -1.54 7.87 -12.29
CA ALA A 25 -1.43 8.24 -10.89
C ALA A 25 -1.92 7.15 -9.91
N ASP A 26 -2.88 6.28 -10.30
CA ASP A 26 -3.44 5.20 -9.46
C ASP A 26 -2.39 4.20 -8.97
N VAL A 27 -1.25 4.11 -9.66
CA VAL A 27 -0.15 3.22 -9.27
C VAL A 27 0.59 3.73 -8.03
N HIS A 28 0.69 5.06 -7.86
CA HIS A 28 1.51 5.66 -6.80
C HIS A 28 0.98 5.39 -5.38
N PRO A 29 -0.34 5.48 -5.09
CA PRO A 29 -0.88 5.10 -3.78
C PRO A 29 -0.56 3.65 -3.39
N ARG A 30 -0.62 2.72 -4.35
CA ARG A 30 -0.29 1.30 -4.09
C ARG A 30 1.18 1.12 -3.77
N GLN A 31 2.06 1.84 -4.49
CA GLN A 31 3.49 1.84 -4.20
C GLN A 31 3.79 2.41 -2.82
N ILE A 32 3.16 3.53 -2.43
CA ILE A 32 3.31 4.12 -1.10
C ILE A 32 2.87 3.11 -0.02
N ALA A 33 1.70 2.50 -0.17
CA ALA A 33 1.18 1.53 0.79
C ALA A 33 2.12 0.32 0.97
N GLU A 34 2.75 -0.15 -0.11
CA GLU A 34 3.72 -1.25 -0.04
C GLU A 34 4.99 -0.85 0.71
N LEU A 35 5.51 0.37 0.50
CA LEU A 35 6.66 0.89 1.24
C LEU A 35 6.34 1.09 2.73
N GLU A 36 5.13 1.56 3.05
CA GLU A 36 4.64 1.70 4.43
C GLU A 36 4.50 0.32 5.10
N ARG A 37 4.02 -0.69 4.36
CA ARG A 37 3.92 -2.08 4.84
C ARG A 37 5.30 -2.67 5.15
N GLU A 38 6.29 -2.45 4.27
CA GLU A 38 7.66 -2.91 4.48
C GLU A 38 8.25 -2.33 5.78
N LEU A 39 8.09 -1.02 6.02
CA LEU A 39 8.48 -0.38 7.27
C LEU A 39 7.71 -0.94 8.48
N GLY A 40 6.40 -1.17 8.33
CA GLY A 40 5.56 -1.74 9.37
C GLY A 40 6.03 -3.12 9.83
N VAL A 41 6.43 -3.99 8.89
CA VAL A 41 6.97 -5.32 9.18
C VAL A 41 8.30 -5.21 9.93
N ALA A 42 9.22 -4.38 9.45
CA ALA A 42 10.52 -4.20 10.10
C ALA A 42 10.38 -3.64 11.52
N ARG A 43 9.49 -2.66 11.73
CA ARG A 43 9.18 -2.10 13.04
C ARG A 43 8.57 -3.15 13.98
N SER A 44 7.62 -3.94 13.48
CA SER A 44 6.98 -5.00 14.28
C SER A 44 7.99 -6.06 14.74
N ALA A 45 8.97 -6.40 13.89
CA ALA A 45 10.04 -7.32 14.25
C ALA A 45 10.93 -6.77 15.38
N ILE A 46 11.24 -5.47 15.37
CA ILE A 46 12.00 -4.82 16.45
C ILE A 46 11.20 -4.85 17.77
N GLU A 47 9.92 -4.50 17.73
CA GLU A 47 9.06 -4.51 18.93
C GLU A 47 8.89 -5.92 19.52
N ALA A 48 8.80 -6.95 18.69
CA ALA A 48 8.75 -8.33 19.15
C ALA A 48 10.04 -8.74 19.89
N GLU A 49 11.22 -8.34 19.39
CA GLU A 49 12.49 -8.61 20.07
C GLU A 49 12.63 -7.80 21.37
N ARG A 50 12.17 -6.55 21.39
CA ARG A 50 12.13 -5.73 22.61
C ARG A 50 11.25 -6.37 23.70
N ALA A 51 10.08 -6.89 23.31
CA ALA A 51 9.22 -7.63 24.22
C ALA A 51 9.92 -8.88 24.78
N ARG A 52 10.60 -9.64 23.92
CA ARG A 52 11.39 -10.80 24.32
C ARG A 52 12.51 -10.44 25.31
N VAL A 53 13.24 -9.36 25.06
CA VAL A 53 14.28 -8.85 25.98
C VAL A 53 13.67 -8.45 27.32
N SER A 54 12.51 -7.78 27.33
CA SER A 54 11.82 -7.44 28.57
C SER A 54 11.43 -8.67 29.38
N ASP A 55 10.96 -9.74 28.74
CA ASP A 55 10.63 -10.98 29.43
C ASP A 55 11.87 -11.70 29.97
N MET A 56 12.96 -11.72 29.21
CA MET A 56 14.25 -12.24 29.67
C MET A 56 14.81 -11.43 30.86
N GLU A 57 14.61 -10.12 30.90
CA GLU A 57 14.99 -9.27 32.05
C GLU A 57 14.19 -9.62 33.31
N LYS A 58 12.88 -9.89 33.18
CA LYS A 58 12.06 -10.37 34.30
C LYS A 58 12.53 -11.73 34.80
N GLN A 59 12.84 -12.66 33.89
CA GLN A 59 13.39 -13.97 34.24
C GLN A 59 14.73 -13.84 34.99
N LYS A 60 15.60 -12.94 34.51
CA LYS A 60 16.88 -12.64 35.16
C LYS A 60 16.66 -12.14 36.59
N ALA A 61 15.79 -11.16 36.78
CA ALA A 61 15.50 -10.61 38.11
C ALA A 61 14.93 -11.66 39.06
N GLN A 62 14.03 -12.52 38.58
CA GLN A 62 13.48 -13.62 39.38
C GLN A 62 14.56 -14.62 39.78
N LEU A 63 15.46 -14.98 38.87
CA LEU A 63 16.55 -15.92 39.13
C LEU A 63 17.55 -15.34 40.14
N GLU A 64 17.88 -14.05 40.03
CA GLU A 64 18.73 -13.33 41.01
C GLU A 64 18.11 -13.34 42.41
N GLN A 65 16.79 -13.13 42.50
CA GLN A 65 16.07 -13.22 43.78
C GLN A 65 16.12 -14.64 44.35
N ASN A 66 15.84 -15.66 43.53
CA ASN A 66 15.88 -17.06 43.96
C ASN A 66 17.26 -17.48 44.49
N ILE A 67 18.34 -17.06 43.80
CA ILE A 67 19.72 -17.31 44.24
C ILE A 67 19.98 -16.63 45.60
N THR A 68 19.49 -15.41 45.78
CA THR A 68 19.65 -14.66 47.04
C THR A 68 18.94 -15.38 48.19
N ASP A 69 17.68 -15.75 47.98
CA ASP A 69 16.87 -16.46 48.98
C ASP A 69 17.49 -17.81 49.36
N GLU A 70 17.99 -18.56 48.38
CA GLU A 70 18.58 -19.87 48.62
C GLU A 70 19.94 -19.75 49.32
N LYS A 71 20.77 -18.74 48.98
CA LYS A 71 22.01 -18.44 49.72
C LYS A 71 21.72 -18.11 51.18
N ASP A 72 20.66 -17.36 51.46
CA ASP A 72 20.31 -17.01 52.84
C ASP A 72 19.74 -18.21 53.62
N LYS A 73 19.02 -19.13 52.96
CA LYS A 73 18.66 -20.43 53.56
C LYS A 73 19.90 -21.25 53.92
N VAL A 74 20.86 -21.37 53.00
CA VAL A 74 22.11 -22.09 53.22
C VAL A 74 22.84 -21.53 54.44
N LYS A 75 23.01 -20.20 54.56
CA LYS A 75 23.65 -19.58 55.74
C LYS A 75 22.94 -19.93 57.06
N LYS A 76 21.60 -19.90 57.07
CA LYS A 76 20.79 -20.24 58.25
C LYS A 76 20.97 -21.72 58.63
N TRP A 77 20.98 -22.61 57.63
CA TRP A 77 21.19 -24.04 57.86
C TRP A 77 22.62 -24.35 58.30
N GLU A 78 23.63 -23.69 57.76
CA GLU A 78 25.03 -23.83 58.20
C GLU A 78 25.21 -23.44 59.67
N THR A 79 24.54 -22.36 60.10
CA THR A 79 24.54 -21.93 61.51
C THR A 79 23.87 -22.98 62.41
N ARG A 80 22.71 -23.51 61.99
CA ARG A 80 22.03 -24.60 62.72
C ARG A 80 22.86 -25.89 62.77
N LEU A 81 23.60 -26.19 61.70
CA LEU A 81 24.46 -27.37 61.61
C LEU A 81 25.59 -27.32 62.63
N SER A 82 26.18 -26.14 62.89
CA SER A 82 27.25 -25.99 63.88
C SER A 82 26.78 -26.16 65.33
N GLU A 83 25.49 -25.93 65.60
CA GLU A 83 24.89 -26.08 66.93
C GLU A 83 24.36 -27.50 67.18
N GLN A 84 24.26 -28.33 66.14
CA GLN A 84 23.62 -29.63 66.19
C GLN A 84 24.52 -30.70 66.79
N ARG A 85 24.02 -31.39 67.82
CA ARG A 85 24.74 -32.44 68.55
C ARG A 85 24.31 -33.86 68.16
N SER A 86 23.14 -34.02 67.55
CA SER A 86 22.63 -35.30 67.06
C SER A 86 23.27 -35.68 65.72
N THR A 87 23.98 -36.81 65.66
CA THR A 87 24.65 -37.30 64.43
C THR A 87 23.66 -37.51 63.27
N ARG A 88 22.44 -37.97 63.58
CA ARG A 88 21.40 -38.20 62.58
C ARG A 88 20.92 -36.89 61.96
N GLU A 89 20.61 -35.90 62.80
CA GLU A 89 20.13 -34.59 62.35
C GLU A 89 21.23 -33.79 61.65
N TYR A 90 22.47 -33.92 62.12
CA TYR A 90 23.65 -33.37 61.44
C TYR A 90 23.75 -33.90 59.99
N SER A 91 23.68 -35.22 59.82
CA SER A 91 23.79 -35.84 58.49
C SER A 91 22.65 -35.46 57.54
N ALA A 92 21.44 -35.27 58.06
CA ALA A 92 20.28 -34.84 57.26
C ALA A 92 20.44 -33.38 56.82
N LEU A 93 20.76 -32.48 57.76
CA LEU A 93 20.92 -31.05 57.48
C LEU A 93 22.13 -30.79 56.56
N ALA A 94 23.23 -31.53 56.72
CA ALA A 94 24.38 -31.45 55.81
C ALA A 94 24.00 -31.82 54.37
N ARG A 95 23.17 -32.85 54.17
CA ARG A 95 22.66 -33.21 52.83
C ARG A 95 21.76 -32.14 52.24
N GLU A 96 20.87 -31.54 53.04
CA GLU A 96 20.01 -30.44 52.59
C GLU A 96 20.83 -29.21 52.17
N ILE A 97 21.87 -28.87 52.93
CA ILE A 97 22.81 -27.79 52.58
C ILE A 97 23.52 -28.10 51.26
N ASP A 98 24.01 -29.34 51.05
CA ASP A 98 24.67 -29.72 49.81
C ASP A 98 23.72 -29.65 48.60
N ILE A 99 22.46 -30.06 48.76
CA ILE A 99 21.44 -29.95 47.72
C ILE A 99 21.19 -28.47 47.37
N ALA A 100 21.01 -27.62 48.38
CA ALA A 100 20.79 -26.18 48.19
C ALA A 100 22.01 -25.47 47.56
N LYS A 101 23.23 -25.85 47.93
CA LYS A 101 24.47 -25.35 47.30
C LYS A 101 24.55 -25.75 45.84
N LYS A 102 24.22 -27.01 45.51
CA LYS A 102 24.17 -27.47 44.11
C LYS A 102 23.11 -26.71 43.30
N ALA A 103 21.91 -26.54 43.84
CA ALA A 103 20.85 -25.76 43.19
C ALA A 103 21.29 -24.31 42.93
N ASN A 104 21.97 -23.67 43.89
CA ASN A 104 22.55 -22.34 43.71
C ASN A 104 23.59 -22.27 42.59
N LEU A 105 24.45 -23.28 42.45
CA LEU A 105 25.42 -23.35 41.36
C LEU A 105 24.71 -23.46 40.00
N THR A 106 23.71 -24.34 39.88
CA THR A 106 22.92 -24.49 38.65
C THR A 106 22.20 -23.18 38.28
N MET A 107 21.54 -22.53 39.24
CA MET A 107 20.89 -21.23 38.99
C MET A 107 21.89 -20.13 38.61
N ALA A 108 23.11 -20.14 39.15
CA ALA A 108 24.14 -19.17 38.78
C ALA A 108 24.68 -19.40 37.36
N GLU A 109 24.80 -20.66 36.92
CA GLU A 109 25.13 -21.01 35.53
C GLU A 109 24.02 -20.55 34.57
N GLU A 110 22.76 -20.82 34.91
CA GLU A 110 21.58 -20.35 34.17
C GLU A 110 21.55 -18.82 34.06
N LEU A 111 21.84 -18.11 35.16
CA LEU A 111 21.90 -16.65 35.19
C LEU A 111 23.00 -16.10 34.27
N THR A 112 24.15 -16.78 34.24
CA THR A 112 25.28 -16.39 33.39
C THR A 112 24.91 -16.54 31.92
N GLU A 113 24.31 -17.66 31.54
CA GLU A 113 23.87 -17.90 30.17
C GLU A 113 22.75 -16.94 29.76
N LEU A 114 21.74 -16.71 30.62
CA LEU A 114 20.67 -15.75 30.37
C LEU A 114 21.20 -14.33 30.18
N THR A 115 22.19 -13.92 30.98
CA THR A 115 22.84 -12.60 30.87
C THR A 115 23.59 -12.45 29.55
N LYS A 116 24.27 -13.51 29.10
CA LYS A 116 24.94 -13.53 27.79
C LYS A 116 23.92 -13.42 26.65
N GLN A 117 22.82 -14.17 26.72
CA GLN A 117 21.75 -14.11 25.71
C GLN A 117 21.10 -12.72 25.67
N LEU A 118 20.86 -12.10 26.83
CA LEU A 118 20.37 -10.72 26.93
C LEU A 118 21.33 -9.73 26.26
N GLY A 119 22.63 -9.87 26.48
CA GLY A 119 23.65 -9.05 25.83
C GLY A 119 23.59 -9.15 24.30
N GLY A 120 23.55 -10.37 23.77
CA GLY A 120 23.41 -10.62 22.34
C GLY A 120 22.11 -10.09 21.75
N ALA A 121 20.98 -10.29 22.44
CA ALA A 121 19.66 -9.82 22.01
C ALA A 121 19.59 -8.28 21.97
N ARG A 122 20.14 -7.60 22.98
CA ARG A 122 20.21 -6.12 23.01
C ARG A 122 21.05 -5.57 21.87
N GLU A 123 22.18 -6.20 21.55
CA GLU A 123 23.02 -5.76 20.44
C GLU A 123 22.35 -6.01 19.08
N ALA A 124 21.66 -7.15 18.94
CA ALA A 124 20.86 -7.43 17.76
C ALA A 124 19.72 -6.42 17.56
N ILE A 125 19.06 -5.97 18.63
CA ILE A 125 18.05 -4.91 18.58
C ILE A 125 18.67 -3.60 18.08
N LYS A 126 19.81 -3.16 18.66
CA LYS A 126 20.50 -1.94 18.21
C LYS A 126 20.87 -2.00 16.73
N SER A 127 21.40 -3.13 16.26
CA SER A 127 21.73 -3.33 14.84
C SER A 127 20.47 -3.21 13.97
N LYS A 128 19.39 -3.89 14.34
CA LYS A 128 18.10 -3.82 13.61
C LYS A 128 17.52 -2.40 13.61
N GLU A 129 17.67 -1.66 14.69
CA GLU A 129 17.22 -0.26 14.79
C GLU A 129 18.02 0.67 13.89
N ALA A 130 19.35 0.49 13.81
CA ALA A 130 20.21 1.25 12.89
C ALA A 130 19.86 0.96 11.42
N ASP A 131 19.65 -0.32 11.09
CA ASP A 131 19.21 -0.74 9.75
C ASP A 131 17.83 -0.17 9.43
N TYR A 132 16.90 -0.20 10.39
CA TYR A 132 15.57 0.36 10.26
C TYR A 132 15.61 1.87 10.03
N ALA A 133 16.44 2.62 10.78
CA ALA A 133 16.58 4.07 10.59
C ALA A 133 17.09 4.41 9.18
N THR A 134 18.07 3.66 8.69
CA THR A 134 18.62 3.82 7.33
C THR A 134 17.57 3.53 6.27
N LYS A 135 16.82 2.41 6.42
CA LYS A 135 15.70 2.06 5.53
C LYS A 135 14.59 3.11 5.58
N GLN A 136 14.21 3.56 6.77
CA GLN A 136 13.18 4.57 6.96
C GLN A 136 13.53 5.87 6.25
N GLN A 137 14.78 6.32 6.36
CA GLN A 137 15.24 7.51 5.67
C GLN A 137 15.12 7.35 4.14
N GLY A 138 15.63 6.25 3.58
CA GLY A 138 15.55 5.98 2.13
C GLY A 138 14.12 5.86 1.61
N LEU A 139 13.27 5.10 2.32
CA LEU A 139 11.88 4.88 1.94
C LEU A 139 11.03 6.15 2.13
N SER A 140 11.31 6.97 3.15
CA SER A 140 10.61 8.25 3.36
C SER A 140 10.86 9.26 2.24
N GLY A 141 12.08 9.32 1.71
CA GLY A 141 12.39 10.12 0.53
C GLY A 141 11.58 9.67 -0.69
N ARG A 142 11.55 8.36 -0.95
CA ARG A 142 10.79 7.79 -2.06
C ARG A 142 9.27 8.00 -1.91
N MET A 143 8.73 7.85 -0.71
CA MET A 143 7.31 8.14 -0.44
C MET A 143 6.99 9.62 -0.67
N THR A 144 7.90 10.52 -0.28
CA THR A 144 7.75 11.97 -0.52
C THR A 144 7.74 12.29 -2.01
N GLU A 145 8.64 11.69 -2.78
CA GLU A 145 8.67 11.83 -4.24
C GLU A 145 7.36 11.33 -4.89
N LEU A 146 6.86 10.16 -4.48
CA LEU A 146 5.60 9.61 -4.98
C LEU A 146 4.40 10.50 -4.63
N ARG A 147 4.36 11.06 -3.42
CA ARG A 147 3.33 12.02 -3.00
C ARG A 147 3.43 13.33 -3.80
N GLY A 148 4.64 13.79 -4.12
CA GLY A 148 4.88 14.92 -5.01
C GLY A 148 4.30 14.68 -6.41
N LYS A 149 4.64 13.53 -7.01
CA LYS A 149 4.08 13.11 -8.33
C LYS A 149 2.56 13.03 -8.32
N LEU A 150 1.97 12.55 -7.23
CA LEU A 150 0.52 12.52 -7.07
C LEU A 150 -0.07 13.93 -7.03
N GLY A 151 0.53 14.84 -6.26
CA GLY A 151 0.11 16.24 -6.20
C GLY A 151 0.26 16.98 -7.54
N GLU A 152 1.33 16.73 -8.28
CA GLU A 152 1.53 17.25 -9.64
C GLU A 152 0.44 16.74 -10.60
N ALA A 153 0.15 15.43 -10.57
CA ALA A 153 -0.91 14.83 -11.37
C ALA A 153 -2.29 15.42 -11.00
N GLU A 154 -2.58 15.63 -9.72
CA GLU A 154 -3.82 16.26 -9.27
C GLU A 154 -3.93 17.72 -9.75
N SER A 155 -2.83 18.47 -9.72
CA SER A 155 -2.79 19.86 -10.22
C SER A 155 -3.04 19.90 -11.72
N GLN A 156 -2.40 19.01 -12.49
CA GLN A 156 -2.62 18.87 -13.93
C GLN A 156 -4.06 18.46 -14.25
N VAL A 157 -4.65 17.52 -13.49
CA VAL A 157 -6.06 17.13 -13.62
C VAL A 157 -6.97 18.33 -13.40
N LYS A 158 -6.75 19.14 -12.36
CA LYS A 158 -7.54 20.36 -12.12
C LYS A 158 -7.45 21.36 -13.27
N GLY A 159 -6.26 21.55 -13.84
CA GLY A 159 -6.06 22.40 -15.02
C GLY A 159 -6.84 21.89 -16.23
N LEU A 160 -6.77 20.58 -16.49
CA LEU A 160 -7.53 19.94 -17.57
C LEU A 160 -9.04 20.00 -17.33
N GLU A 161 -9.52 19.90 -16.09
CA GLU A 161 -10.94 20.07 -15.76
C GLU A 161 -11.43 21.52 -15.99
N GLY A 162 -10.56 22.52 -15.76
CA GLY A 162 -10.83 23.91 -16.14
C GLY A 162 -10.98 24.07 -17.66
N ARG A 163 -9.98 23.60 -18.42
CA ARG A 163 -10.04 23.58 -19.90
C ARG A 163 -11.26 22.82 -20.41
N ARG A 164 -11.61 21.71 -19.76
CA ARG A 164 -12.80 20.93 -20.10
C ARG A 164 -14.08 21.75 -19.96
N ALA A 165 -14.22 22.54 -18.90
CA ALA A 165 -15.39 23.38 -18.67
C ALA A 165 -15.53 24.47 -19.76
N GLU A 166 -14.40 25.07 -20.17
CA GLU A 166 -14.36 26.04 -21.26
C GLU A 166 -14.80 25.39 -22.58
N VAL A 167 -14.22 24.25 -22.96
CA VAL A 167 -14.59 23.54 -24.19
C VAL A 167 -16.05 23.10 -24.15
N ALA A 168 -16.53 22.60 -23.01
CA ALA A 168 -17.92 22.16 -22.85
C ALA A 168 -18.95 23.28 -23.07
N SER A 169 -18.59 24.54 -22.78
CA SER A 169 -19.46 25.70 -23.03
C SER A 169 -19.72 25.95 -24.52
N SER A 170 -18.80 25.52 -25.39
CA SER A 170 -18.91 25.64 -26.85
C SER A 170 -19.68 24.48 -27.50
N VAL A 171 -19.97 23.42 -26.75
CA VAL A 171 -20.67 22.23 -27.23
C VAL A 171 -22.18 22.42 -27.15
N ASP A 172 -22.89 21.96 -28.18
CA ASP A 172 -24.36 21.91 -28.19
C ASP A 172 -24.91 21.14 -26.97
N ALA A 173 -25.81 21.77 -26.21
CA ALA A 173 -26.30 21.24 -24.93
C ALA A 173 -26.98 19.86 -25.04
N THR A 174 -27.67 19.58 -26.15
CA THR A 174 -28.33 18.29 -26.37
C THR A 174 -27.29 17.20 -26.61
N LEU A 175 -26.28 17.52 -27.42
CA LEU A 175 -25.18 16.62 -27.73
C LEU A 175 -24.29 16.36 -26.51
N LEU A 176 -23.99 17.41 -25.72
CA LEU A 176 -23.24 17.33 -24.48
C LEU A 176 -23.93 16.42 -23.45
N ARG A 177 -25.25 16.56 -23.28
CA ARG A 177 -26.02 15.70 -22.35
C ARG A 177 -25.94 14.22 -22.74
N ARG A 178 -26.03 13.91 -24.04
CA ARG A 178 -25.86 12.52 -24.53
C ARG A 178 -24.45 12.01 -24.28
N TYR A 179 -23.44 12.85 -24.54
CA TYR A 179 -22.04 12.52 -24.32
C TYR A 179 -21.73 12.22 -22.85
N GLU A 180 -22.18 13.06 -21.91
CA GLU A 180 -21.93 12.86 -20.48
C GLU A 180 -22.50 11.53 -19.96
N VAL A 181 -23.65 11.09 -20.48
CA VAL A 181 -24.24 9.79 -20.11
C VAL A 181 -23.36 8.63 -20.54
N VAL A 182 -22.79 8.70 -21.75
CA VAL A 182 -21.91 7.64 -22.29
C VAL A 182 -20.55 7.68 -21.59
N ARG A 183 -19.94 8.86 -21.45
CA ARG A 183 -18.63 9.10 -20.84
C ARG A 183 -18.51 8.49 -19.45
N LYS A 184 -19.55 8.64 -18.61
CA LYS A 184 -19.58 8.06 -17.25
C LYS A 184 -19.40 6.53 -17.23
N LYS A 185 -19.79 5.85 -18.32
CA LYS A 185 -19.72 4.39 -18.42
C LYS A 185 -18.50 3.93 -19.23
N LYS A 186 -18.17 4.64 -20.31
CA LYS A 186 -17.15 4.23 -21.27
C LYS A 186 -16.45 5.44 -21.87
N LEU A 187 -15.14 5.35 -21.95
CA LEU A 187 -14.27 6.26 -22.70
C LEU A 187 -13.46 5.43 -23.70
N PRO A 188 -13.26 5.87 -24.96
CA PRO A 188 -13.90 7.01 -25.62
C PRO A 188 -15.43 6.85 -25.70
N ALA A 189 -16.16 7.96 -25.63
CA ALA A 189 -17.62 8.01 -25.63
C ALA A 189 -18.21 8.25 -27.03
N MET A 190 -17.45 8.91 -27.90
CA MET A 190 -17.70 9.11 -29.33
C MET A 190 -16.65 8.36 -30.15
N VAL A 191 -17.09 7.62 -31.17
CA VAL A 191 -16.24 6.87 -32.09
C VAL A 191 -16.73 7.02 -33.54
N GLY A 192 -15.80 6.97 -34.49
CA GLY A 192 -16.14 6.98 -35.90
C GLY A 192 -16.69 5.64 -36.38
N VAL A 193 -17.47 5.67 -37.46
CA VAL A 193 -17.86 4.48 -38.25
C VAL A 193 -17.14 4.56 -39.58
N VAL A 194 -16.43 3.49 -39.93
CA VAL A 194 -15.65 3.38 -41.19
C VAL A 194 -16.17 2.17 -41.94
N ALA A 195 -16.60 2.36 -43.19
CA ALA A 195 -17.14 1.29 -44.04
C ALA A 195 -18.23 0.43 -43.36
N GLY A 196 -19.10 1.06 -42.55
CA GLY A 196 -20.15 0.37 -41.79
C GLY A 196 -19.70 -0.26 -40.47
N THR A 197 -18.41 -0.20 -40.11
CA THR A 197 -17.87 -0.79 -38.87
C THR A 197 -17.65 0.26 -37.78
N CYS A 198 -18.21 0.02 -36.59
CA CYS A 198 -18.03 0.89 -35.43
C CYS A 198 -16.61 0.73 -34.84
N GLN A 199 -15.81 1.79 -34.84
CA GLN A 199 -14.42 1.76 -34.36
C GLN A 199 -14.27 1.60 -32.83
N GLY A 200 -15.37 1.65 -32.08
CA GLY A 200 -15.35 1.43 -30.62
C GLY A 200 -15.58 -0.01 -30.17
N CYS A 201 -16.22 -0.84 -31.01
CA CYS A 201 -16.52 -2.24 -30.68
C CYS A 201 -16.26 -3.21 -31.82
N ASN A 202 -15.84 -2.71 -32.98
CA ASN A 202 -15.52 -3.46 -34.19
C ASN A 202 -16.67 -4.31 -34.74
N MET A 203 -17.91 -3.96 -34.38
CA MET A 203 -19.12 -4.59 -34.90
C MET A 203 -19.69 -3.77 -36.06
N ASN A 204 -20.35 -4.46 -37.00
CA ASN A 204 -21.05 -3.83 -38.10
C ASN A 204 -22.30 -3.11 -37.59
N VAL A 205 -22.44 -1.86 -38.02
CA VAL A 205 -23.62 -1.03 -37.81
C VAL A 205 -24.66 -1.38 -38.88
N PRO A 206 -25.96 -1.44 -38.56
CA PRO A 206 -27.00 -1.71 -39.55
C PRO A 206 -26.87 -0.81 -40.79
N PRO A 207 -26.98 -1.34 -42.02
CA PRO A 207 -26.78 -0.56 -43.25
C PRO A 207 -27.69 0.69 -43.33
N GLN A 208 -28.93 0.59 -42.85
CA GLN A 208 -29.85 1.72 -42.78
C GLN A 208 -29.31 2.84 -41.88
N LEU A 209 -28.79 2.47 -40.70
CA LEU A 209 -28.20 3.40 -39.74
C LEU A 209 -26.91 4.02 -40.29
N TYR A 210 -26.06 3.24 -40.97
CA TYR A 210 -24.85 3.78 -41.62
C TYR A 210 -25.20 4.78 -42.74
N ASN A 211 -26.20 4.48 -43.56
CA ASN A 211 -26.69 5.40 -44.58
C ASN A 211 -27.24 6.69 -43.97
N GLN A 212 -28.01 6.60 -42.87
CA GLN A 212 -28.53 7.76 -42.13
C GLN A 212 -27.41 8.65 -41.58
N LEU A 213 -26.35 8.05 -41.02
CA LEU A 213 -25.18 8.80 -40.52
C LEU A 213 -24.47 9.56 -41.65
N ARG A 214 -24.40 8.98 -42.85
CA ARG A 214 -23.79 9.61 -44.04
C ARG A 214 -24.65 10.73 -44.62
N THR A 215 -25.95 10.53 -44.77
CA THR A 215 -26.85 11.50 -45.42
C THR A 215 -27.31 12.62 -44.48
N GLY A 216 -27.48 12.32 -43.19
CA GLY A 216 -27.98 13.26 -42.19
C GLY A 216 -26.91 14.14 -41.54
N LEU A 217 -25.62 13.91 -41.83
CA LEU A 217 -24.47 14.57 -41.19
C LEU A 217 -24.53 14.54 -39.65
N GLY A 218 -25.23 13.57 -39.06
CA GLY A 218 -25.63 13.56 -37.64
C GLY A 218 -24.84 12.59 -36.77
N THR A 219 -25.22 12.53 -35.49
CA THR A 219 -24.75 11.53 -34.52
C THR A 219 -25.87 10.60 -34.13
N ASP A 220 -25.54 9.33 -33.92
CA ASP A 220 -26.46 8.35 -33.34
C ASP A 220 -25.74 7.47 -32.30
N ILE A 221 -26.43 6.48 -31.74
CA ILE A 221 -25.89 5.55 -30.74
C ILE A 221 -25.66 4.19 -31.39
N CYS A 222 -24.47 3.62 -31.20
CA CYS A 222 -24.19 2.26 -31.64
C CYS A 222 -25.04 1.25 -30.86
N PRO A 223 -25.88 0.42 -31.53
CA PRO A 223 -26.75 -0.54 -30.85
C PRO A 223 -25.96 -1.62 -30.08
N SER A 224 -24.73 -1.93 -30.50
CA SER A 224 -23.91 -2.98 -29.88
C SER A 224 -23.16 -2.49 -28.64
N CYS A 225 -22.65 -1.24 -28.64
CA CYS A 225 -21.76 -0.78 -27.56
C CYS A 225 -22.24 0.48 -26.81
N ASN A 226 -23.33 1.09 -27.27
CA ASN A 226 -23.96 2.30 -26.74
C ASN A 226 -23.05 3.55 -26.76
N ARG A 227 -22.04 3.59 -27.64
CA ARG A 227 -21.23 4.79 -27.89
C ARG A 227 -21.90 5.70 -28.91
N ILE A 228 -21.61 6.99 -28.84
CA ILE A 228 -21.98 7.94 -29.88
C ILE A 228 -21.18 7.61 -31.13
N ILE A 229 -21.86 7.42 -32.26
CA ILE A 229 -21.26 7.14 -33.55
C ILE A 229 -21.50 8.28 -34.53
N TYR A 230 -20.51 8.53 -35.37
CA TYR A 230 -20.58 9.49 -36.47
C TYR A 230 -19.89 8.90 -37.72
N ALA A 231 -20.33 9.31 -38.90
CA ALA A 231 -19.67 8.95 -40.16
C ALA A 231 -18.33 9.71 -40.26
N VAL A 232 -17.21 9.00 -40.41
CA VAL A 232 -15.88 9.65 -40.53
C VAL A 232 -15.81 10.53 -41.78
N GLU A 233 -16.58 10.16 -42.81
CA GLU A 233 -16.77 10.90 -44.05
C GLU A 233 -17.43 12.28 -43.82
N ALA A 234 -18.17 12.47 -42.72
CA ALA A 234 -18.77 13.76 -42.36
C ALA A 234 -17.77 14.79 -41.80
N LEU A 235 -16.54 14.36 -41.47
CA LEU A 235 -15.42 15.24 -41.07
C LEU A 235 -14.45 15.54 -42.22
N GLN A 236 -14.46 14.75 -43.30
CA GLN A 236 -13.60 14.91 -44.47
C GLN A 236 -14.24 15.90 -45.47
N GLU A 237 -13.43 16.73 -46.11
CA GLU A 237 -13.90 17.63 -47.18
C GLU A 237 -14.40 16.78 -48.35
N THR A 238 -15.67 16.93 -48.74
CA THR A 238 -16.05 16.63 -50.12
C THR A 238 -15.34 17.66 -51.00
N PRO A 239 -14.41 17.27 -51.90
CA PRO A 239 -14.00 18.17 -52.97
C PRO A 239 -15.27 18.54 -53.73
N ALA A 240 -15.51 19.84 -53.90
CA ALA A 240 -16.61 20.36 -54.68
C ALA A 240 -16.61 19.63 -56.04
N ALA A 241 -17.70 18.93 -56.35
CA ALA A 241 -17.91 18.40 -57.68
C ALA A 241 -18.06 19.61 -58.63
N SER A 242 -16.95 19.99 -59.25
CA SER A 242 -16.92 20.90 -60.38
C SER A 242 -17.83 20.34 -61.47
N LYS A 243 -18.92 21.05 -61.76
CA LYS A 243 -19.65 20.92 -63.02
C LYS A 243 -18.95 21.71 -64.10
#